data_AF-A0A522DQX7-F1
#
_entry.id   AF-A0A522DQX7-F1
#
_cell.length_a   1.000
_cell.length_b   1.000
_cell.length_c   1.000
_cell.angle_alpha   90.00
_cell.angle_beta   90.00
_cell.angle_gamma   90.00
#
_symmetry.space_group_name_H-M   'P 1'
#
loop_
_entity.id
_entity.type
_entity.pdbx_description
1 polymer ?
#
loop_
_entity_poly.entity_id
_entity_poly.type
_entity_poly.pdbx_seq_one_letter_code
_entity_poly.pdbx_strand_id
1 'polypeptide(L)'
;MVDPSEPVVVPDPAVVAGLDHWRTLPIKQQPEWPDADAVGAASAKIATLPPLVFAGEVDILRDRLARAAQGDAFLLQGGDCAETFAGATAQQIRDRVKTILQMAVVLTYGASKPIVKMGRMAGQFAKPRSSDTETRGDVTLPAYRGDIVNGYDFTPESREADPSRLVEGYHTAVATLNLVRAFTQGGFADLRQVHSWNKGFAS
;
A
#
# COMPACT_ATOMS: atom_id res chain seq x y z
N MET A 1 -18.46 18.09 1.37
CA MET A 1 -19.72 18.06 2.15
C MET A 1 -20.23 16.64 2.03
N VAL A 2 -20.23 15.89 3.12
CA VAL A 2 -20.85 14.55 3.15
C VAL A 2 -22.34 14.77 2.92
N ASP A 3 -22.94 14.03 1.99
CA ASP A 3 -24.36 14.11 1.72
C ASP A 3 -25.13 13.70 2.99
N PRO A 4 -25.93 14.58 3.60
CA PRO A 4 -26.69 14.25 4.81
C PRO A 4 -27.75 13.17 4.60
N SER A 5 -27.98 12.72 3.35
CA SER A 5 -28.85 11.60 3.02
C SER A 5 -28.13 10.24 2.93
N GLU A 6 -26.80 10.20 3.11
CA GLU A 6 -26.05 8.95 3.06
C GLU A 6 -26.49 8.04 4.24
N PRO A 7 -27.14 6.89 3.97
CA PRO A 7 -27.63 6.04 5.04
C PRO A 7 -26.43 5.50 5.81
N VAL A 8 -26.36 5.83 7.11
CA VAL A 8 -25.43 5.16 8.02
C VAL A 8 -25.89 3.70 8.14
N VAL A 9 -25.27 2.83 7.35
CA VAL A 9 -25.51 1.39 7.43
C VAL A 9 -24.89 0.90 8.72
N VAL A 10 -25.72 0.70 9.74
CA VAL A 10 -25.30 0.07 10.98
C VAL A 10 -25.00 -1.40 10.67
N PRO A 11 -23.76 -1.87 10.87
CA PRO A 11 -23.41 -3.26 10.57
C PRO A 11 -24.15 -4.20 11.51
N ASP A 12 -24.54 -5.36 11.01
CA ASP A 12 -25.13 -6.43 11.82
C ASP A 12 -24.16 -6.79 12.96
N PRO A 13 -24.59 -6.78 14.24
CA PRO A 13 -23.74 -7.16 15.37
C PRO A 13 -23.07 -8.53 15.22
N ALA A 14 -23.71 -9.49 14.55
CA ALA A 14 -23.12 -10.80 14.27
C ALA A 14 -21.95 -10.70 13.27
N VAL A 15 -22.04 -9.80 12.29
CA VAL A 15 -20.93 -9.50 11.37
C VAL A 15 -19.78 -8.84 12.11
N VAL A 16 -20.07 -7.86 12.97
CA VAL A 16 -19.06 -7.18 13.80
C VAL A 16 -18.36 -8.15 14.74
N ALA A 17 -19.11 -8.99 15.46
CA ALA A 17 -18.56 -10.03 16.33
C ALA A 17 -17.72 -11.06 15.55
N GLY A 18 -18.08 -11.32 14.28
CA GLY A 18 -17.33 -12.19 13.39
C GLY A 18 -16.03 -11.60 12.84
N LEU A 19 -15.81 -10.28 12.93
CA LEU A 19 -14.63 -9.62 12.33
C LEU A 19 -13.30 -10.11 12.93
N ASP A 20 -13.30 -10.58 14.18
CA ASP A 20 -12.09 -11.12 14.84
C ASP A 20 -11.94 -12.64 14.67
N HIS A 21 -12.84 -13.32 13.97
CA HIS A 21 -12.77 -14.78 13.78
C HIS A 21 -11.44 -15.24 13.18
N TRP A 22 -10.85 -14.45 12.27
CA TRP A 22 -9.56 -14.77 11.64
C TRP A 22 -8.42 -14.95 12.65
N ARG A 23 -8.49 -14.32 13.84
CA ARG A 23 -7.49 -14.45 14.90
C ARG A 23 -7.44 -15.86 15.49
N THR A 24 -8.50 -16.63 15.33
CA THR A 24 -8.59 -18.03 15.77
C THR A 24 -8.08 -19.03 14.73
N LEU A 25 -7.86 -18.57 13.50
CA LEU A 25 -7.42 -19.43 12.40
C LEU A 25 -5.89 -19.56 12.38
N PRO A 26 -5.34 -20.66 11.82
CA PRO A 26 -3.90 -20.79 11.63
C PRO A 26 -3.34 -19.63 10.81
N ILE A 27 -2.31 -18.97 11.32
CA ILE A 27 -1.66 -17.84 10.65
C ILE A 27 -0.23 -18.20 10.24
N LYS A 28 0.23 -17.61 9.13
CA LYS A 28 1.60 -17.76 8.60
C LYS A 28 2.21 -16.38 8.41
N GLN A 29 3.55 -16.34 8.30
CA GLN A 29 4.33 -15.14 7.94
C GLN A 29 4.28 -13.98 8.95
N GLN A 30 3.66 -14.16 10.11
CA GLN A 30 3.75 -13.20 11.20
C GLN A 30 5.18 -13.16 11.75
N PRO A 31 5.69 -11.99 12.12
CA PRO A 31 6.90 -11.92 12.91
C PRO A 31 6.67 -12.45 14.33
N GLU A 32 7.75 -12.87 14.96
CA GLU A 32 7.78 -13.09 16.40
C GLU A 32 7.98 -11.73 17.07
N TRP A 33 6.91 -11.18 17.65
CA TRP A 33 6.97 -9.93 18.38
C TRP A 33 7.54 -10.18 19.78
N PRO A 34 8.59 -9.48 20.21
CA PRO A 34 9.19 -9.68 21.53
C PRO A 34 8.30 -9.20 22.68
N ASP A 35 7.42 -8.22 22.41
CA ASP A 35 6.51 -7.61 23.38
C ASP A 35 5.08 -7.50 22.80
N ALA A 36 4.18 -8.33 23.30
CA ALA A 36 2.78 -8.35 22.87
C ALA A 36 1.99 -7.11 23.34
N ASP A 37 2.34 -6.53 24.50
CA ASP A 37 1.68 -5.33 25.01
C ASP A 37 2.07 -4.12 24.16
N ALA A 38 3.32 -4.04 23.70
CA ALA A 38 3.77 -3.01 22.76
C ALA A 38 3.04 -3.10 21.41
N VAL A 39 2.81 -4.31 20.89
CA VAL A 39 1.98 -4.51 19.67
C VAL A 39 0.54 -4.07 19.92
N GLY A 40 -0.03 -4.43 21.07
CA GLY A 40 -1.36 -3.99 21.47
C GLY A 40 -1.47 -2.46 21.53
N ALA A 41 -0.49 -1.80 22.13
CA ALA A 41 -0.41 -0.34 22.22
C ALA A 41 -0.28 0.32 20.84
N ALA A 42 0.57 -0.22 19.95
CA ALA A 42 0.71 0.28 18.58
C ALA A 42 -0.61 0.11 17.79
N SER A 43 -1.27 -1.04 17.92
CA SER A 43 -2.57 -1.30 17.28
C SER A 43 -3.66 -0.35 17.79
N ALA A 44 -3.76 -0.17 19.11
CA ALA A 44 -4.70 0.77 19.73
C ALA A 44 -4.42 2.21 19.28
N LYS A 45 -3.14 2.60 19.14
CA LYS A 45 -2.76 3.91 18.61
C LYS A 45 -3.26 4.10 17.19
N ILE A 46 -2.97 3.16 16.27
CA ILE A 46 -3.39 3.23 14.86
C ILE A 46 -4.91 3.31 14.75
N ALA A 47 -5.65 2.58 15.58
CA ALA A 47 -7.12 2.60 15.58
C ALA A 47 -7.72 3.99 15.87
N THR A 48 -6.97 4.90 16.50
CA THR A 48 -7.41 6.30 16.76
C THR A 48 -7.04 7.28 15.64
N LEU A 49 -6.21 6.85 14.67
CA LEU A 49 -5.72 7.73 13.62
C LEU A 49 -6.68 7.75 12.41
N PRO A 50 -6.72 8.83 11.62
CA PRO A 50 -7.55 8.91 10.43
C PRO A 50 -7.28 7.76 9.43
N PRO A 51 -8.29 7.30 8.67
CA PRO A 51 -8.07 6.29 7.65
C PRO A 51 -7.28 6.87 6.45
N LEU A 52 -6.57 6.00 5.72
CA LEU A 52 -5.86 6.39 4.50
C LEU A 52 -6.80 6.73 3.34
N VAL A 53 -7.93 6.00 3.24
CA VAL A 53 -8.90 6.14 2.16
C VAL A 53 -10.31 6.28 2.71
N PHE A 54 -11.17 6.96 1.98
CA PHE A 54 -12.59 7.07 2.30
C PHE A 54 -13.37 5.89 1.69
N ALA A 55 -14.46 5.45 2.34
CA ALA A 55 -15.26 4.32 1.90
C ALA A 55 -15.77 4.48 0.46
N GLY A 56 -16.28 5.67 0.11
CA GLY A 56 -16.74 5.96 -1.25
C GLY A 56 -15.65 5.83 -2.33
N GLU A 57 -14.36 6.00 -1.99
CA GLU A 57 -13.28 5.74 -2.95
C GLU A 57 -13.11 4.25 -3.25
N VAL A 58 -13.36 3.41 -2.24
CA VAL A 58 -13.35 1.95 -2.37
C VAL A 58 -14.54 1.47 -3.19
N ASP A 59 -15.72 2.06 -3.01
CA ASP A 59 -16.89 1.77 -3.85
C ASP A 59 -16.65 2.14 -5.31
N ILE A 60 -16.09 3.33 -5.57
CA ILE A 60 -15.69 3.74 -6.93
C ILE A 60 -14.68 2.76 -7.54
N LEU A 61 -13.71 2.28 -6.76
CA LEU A 61 -12.75 1.28 -7.22
C LEU A 61 -13.43 -0.05 -7.53
N ARG A 62 -14.35 -0.52 -6.67
CA ARG A 62 -15.13 -1.74 -6.89
C ARG A 62 -15.88 -1.70 -8.21
N ASP A 63 -16.58 -0.61 -8.50
CA ASP A 63 -17.34 -0.45 -9.74
C ASP A 63 -16.43 -0.44 -10.97
N ARG A 64 -15.27 0.20 -10.87
CA ARG A 64 -14.24 0.20 -11.93
C ARG A 64 -13.66 -1.20 -12.17
N LEU A 65 -13.42 -1.96 -11.10
CA LEU A 65 -12.95 -3.35 -11.21
C LEU A 65 -14.03 -4.27 -11.79
N ALA A 66 -15.32 -4.05 -11.46
CA ALA A 66 -16.43 -4.80 -12.05
C ALA A 66 -16.48 -4.61 -13.57
N ARG A 67 -16.30 -3.37 -14.05
CA ARG A 67 -16.18 -3.09 -15.49
C ARG A 67 -14.99 -3.80 -16.12
N ALA A 68 -13.84 -3.85 -15.44
CA ALA A 68 -12.68 -4.58 -15.94
C ALA A 68 -12.95 -6.10 -16.04
N ALA A 69 -13.64 -6.67 -15.04
CA ALA A 69 -14.05 -8.08 -15.04
C ALA A 69 -15.05 -8.41 -16.18
N GLN A 70 -15.89 -7.45 -16.55
CA GLN A 70 -16.82 -7.56 -17.70
C GLN A 70 -16.14 -7.34 -19.06
N GLY A 71 -14.86 -6.95 -19.06
CA GLY A 71 -14.11 -6.65 -20.27
C GLY A 71 -14.29 -5.22 -20.79
N ASP A 72 -14.95 -4.32 -20.04
CA ASP A 72 -15.19 -2.92 -20.44
C ASP A 72 -14.10 -1.95 -19.97
N ALA A 73 -13.09 -2.45 -19.26
CA ALA A 73 -11.90 -1.72 -18.83
C ALA A 73 -10.71 -2.68 -18.68
N PHE A 74 -9.51 -2.14 -18.47
CA PHE A 74 -8.31 -2.93 -18.17
C PHE A 74 -7.66 -2.46 -16.87
N LEU A 75 -7.20 -3.38 -16.03
CA LEU A 75 -6.50 -3.06 -14.77
C LEU A 75 -4.99 -2.99 -15.00
N LEU A 76 -4.41 -1.83 -14.73
CA LEU A 76 -2.97 -1.64 -14.58
C LEU A 76 -2.64 -1.50 -13.09
N GLN A 77 -2.02 -2.53 -12.52
CA GLN A 77 -1.47 -2.49 -11.17
C GLN A 77 0.05 -2.54 -11.21
N GLY A 78 0.72 -1.62 -10.51
CA GLY A 78 2.18 -1.53 -10.52
C GLY A 78 2.74 -0.67 -9.39
N GLY A 79 4.02 -0.84 -9.09
CA GLY A 79 4.72 -0.13 -8.02
C GLY A 79 5.78 -1.04 -7.39
N ASP A 80 6.17 -0.74 -6.16
CA ASP A 80 7.29 -1.42 -5.52
C ASP A 80 6.98 -2.87 -5.14
N CYS A 81 8.03 -3.70 -5.10
CA CYS A 81 7.93 -5.04 -4.54
C CYS A 81 7.69 -4.95 -3.02
N ALA A 82 8.53 -4.18 -2.34
CA ALA A 82 8.38 -3.75 -0.96
C ALA A 82 8.83 -2.28 -0.85
N GLU A 83 7.97 -1.42 -0.33
CA GLU A 83 8.34 -0.05 0.01
C GLU A 83 9.28 -0.04 1.21
N THR A 84 10.15 0.96 1.27
CA THR A 84 10.98 1.26 2.43
C THR A 84 10.64 2.65 2.97
N PHE A 85 10.82 2.88 4.27
CA PHE A 85 10.61 4.18 4.88
C PHE A 85 11.58 5.22 4.31
N ALA A 86 12.85 4.83 4.13
CA ALA A 86 13.85 5.68 3.46
C ALA A 86 13.53 5.97 1.98
N GLY A 87 12.79 5.06 1.32
CA GLY A 87 12.35 5.20 -0.08
C GLY A 87 11.11 6.07 -0.26
N ALA A 88 10.41 6.45 0.81
CA ALA A 88 9.21 7.28 0.79
C ALA A 88 9.51 8.77 0.55
N THR A 89 10.40 9.06 -0.40
CA THR A 89 10.77 10.42 -0.80
C THR A 89 9.85 10.93 -1.90
N ALA A 90 9.64 12.26 -1.95
CA ALA A 90 8.78 12.89 -2.95
C ALA A 90 9.21 12.57 -4.39
N GLN A 91 10.52 12.51 -4.66
CA GLN A 91 11.05 12.15 -5.97
C GLN A 91 10.70 10.72 -6.36
N GLN A 92 10.96 9.73 -5.49
CA GLN A 92 10.66 8.34 -5.81
C GLN A 92 9.15 8.10 -5.95
N ILE A 93 8.32 8.75 -5.14
CA ILE A 93 6.86 8.69 -5.25
C ILE A 93 6.41 9.26 -6.60
N ARG A 94 6.89 10.46 -6.96
CA ARG A 94 6.59 11.11 -8.23
C ARG A 94 6.97 10.22 -9.42
N ASP A 95 8.18 9.67 -9.40
CA ASP A 95 8.70 8.89 -10.51
C ASP A 95 7.92 7.57 -10.68
N ARG A 96 7.48 6.94 -9.57
CA ARG A 96 6.55 5.79 -9.62
C ARG A 96 5.18 6.15 -10.20
N VAL A 97 4.57 7.24 -9.74
CA VAL A 97 3.29 7.74 -10.28
C VAL A 97 3.43 8.04 -11.77
N LYS A 98 4.53 8.68 -12.17
CA LYS A 98 4.86 8.98 -13.56
C LYS A 98 4.88 7.72 -14.41
N THR A 99 5.62 6.68 -14.00
CA THR A 99 5.70 5.41 -14.74
C THR A 99 4.32 4.78 -14.94
N ILE A 100 3.49 4.72 -13.90
CA ILE A 100 2.13 4.17 -14.00
C ILE A 100 1.29 4.97 -14.99
N LEU A 101 1.37 6.31 -14.96
CA LEU A 101 0.62 7.15 -15.89
C LEU A 101 1.10 7.01 -17.34
N GLN A 102 2.42 6.89 -17.56
CA GLN A 102 3.00 6.65 -18.89
C GLN A 102 2.52 5.33 -19.50
N MET A 103 2.56 4.24 -18.71
CA MET A 103 2.02 2.94 -19.12
C MET A 103 0.52 3.01 -19.39
N ALA A 104 -0.24 3.69 -18.53
CA ALA A 104 -1.68 3.81 -18.67
C ALA A 104 -2.07 4.50 -19.99
N VAL A 105 -1.35 5.54 -20.42
CA VAL A 105 -1.64 6.24 -21.69
C VAL A 105 -1.40 5.32 -22.89
N VAL A 106 -0.29 4.57 -22.90
CA VAL A 106 0.00 3.60 -23.97
C VAL A 106 -1.07 2.50 -24.02
N LEU A 107 -1.42 1.92 -22.86
CA LEU A 107 -2.45 0.89 -22.77
C LEU A 107 -3.84 1.40 -23.15
N THR A 108 -4.16 2.65 -22.83
CA THR A 108 -5.45 3.27 -23.23
C THR A 108 -5.59 3.27 -24.75
N TYR A 109 -4.51 3.62 -25.47
CA TYR A 109 -4.51 3.61 -26.94
C TYR A 109 -4.60 2.17 -27.49
N GLY A 110 -3.77 1.25 -26.99
CA GLY A 110 -3.74 -0.13 -27.48
C GLY A 110 -5.00 -0.93 -27.18
N ALA A 111 -5.60 -0.74 -26.01
CA ALA A 111 -6.81 -1.46 -25.60
C ALA A 111 -8.11 -0.80 -26.11
N SER A 112 -8.08 0.48 -26.51
CA SER A 112 -9.27 1.30 -26.81
C SER A 112 -10.33 1.23 -25.70
N LYS A 113 -9.87 1.11 -24.44
CA LYS A 113 -10.69 0.94 -23.25
C LYS A 113 -10.14 1.76 -22.08
N PRO A 114 -10.98 2.15 -21.11
CA PRO A 114 -10.53 2.80 -19.89
C PRO A 114 -9.52 1.93 -19.11
N ILE A 115 -8.46 2.56 -18.60
CA ILE A 115 -7.48 1.90 -17.73
C ILE A 115 -7.72 2.26 -16.27
N VAL A 116 -8.00 1.27 -15.44
CA VAL A 116 -8.03 1.38 -13.97
C VAL A 116 -6.59 1.33 -13.47
N LYS A 117 -6.14 2.38 -12.79
CA LYS A 117 -4.76 2.52 -12.33
C LYS A 117 -4.70 2.22 -10.83
N MET A 118 -3.90 1.25 -10.43
CA MET A 118 -3.75 0.82 -9.03
C MET A 118 -2.28 0.80 -8.63
N GLY A 119 -1.89 1.62 -7.67
CA GLY A 119 -0.52 1.69 -7.18
C GLY A 119 -0.24 0.63 -6.11
N ARG A 120 0.90 -0.06 -6.20
CA ARG A 120 1.54 -0.73 -5.06
C ARG A 120 2.38 0.32 -4.31
N MET A 121 1.70 1.12 -3.51
CA MET A 121 2.27 2.27 -2.79
C MET A 121 1.43 2.60 -1.56
N ALA A 122 2.03 3.34 -0.61
CA ALA A 122 1.38 3.76 0.64
C ALA A 122 0.92 2.60 1.54
N GLY A 123 1.72 1.53 1.63
CA GLY A 123 1.42 0.44 2.57
C GLY A 123 2.10 -0.89 2.26
N GLN A 124 2.87 -1.00 1.18
CA GLN A 124 3.52 -2.23 0.75
C GLN A 124 4.83 -2.48 1.53
N PHE A 125 4.78 -2.36 2.86
CA PHE A 125 5.96 -2.39 3.73
C PHE A 125 6.26 -3.78 4.32
N ALA A 126 5.40 -4.77 4.13
CA ALA A 126 5.61 -6.14 4.59
C ALA A 126 5.96 -7.07 3.42
N LYS A 127 6.76 -8.10 3.69
CA LYS A 127 7.11 -9.15 2.72
C LYS A 127 7.13 -10.54 3.37
N PRO A 128 6.51 -11.55 2.74
CA PRO A 128 6.63 -12.93 3.19
C PRO A 128 8.05 -13.44 2.96
N ARG A 129 8.46 -14.45 3.73
CA ARG A 129 9.76 -15.11 3.64
C ARG A 129 9.60 -16.63 3.62
N SER A 130 10.45 -17.28 2.84
CA SER A 130 10.50 -18.75 2.79
C SER A 130 11.12 -19.38 4.03
N SER A 131 11.91 -18.60 4.78
CA SER A 131 12.56 -18.99 6.04
C SER A 131 12.42 -17.85 7.04
N ASP A 132 12.28 -18.21 8.32
CA ASP A 132 12.16 -17.24 9.42
C ASP A 132 13.51 -16.61 9.78
N THR A 133 14.61 -17.26 9.38
CA THR A 133 15.99 -16.80 9.60
C THR A 133 16.77 -16.66 8.30
N GLU A 134 17.83 -15.86 8.36
CA GLU A 134 18.84 -15.67 7.32
C GLU A 134 20.22 -15.84 7.95
N THR A 135 21.03 -16.72 7.36
CA THR A 135 22.41 -16.99 7.80
C THR A 135 23.40 -16.38 6.81
N ARG A 136 24.38 -15.62 7.32
CA ARG A 136 25.52 -15.11 6.54
C ARG A 136 26.81 -15.44 7.28
N GLY A 137 27.62 -16.32 6.71
CA GLY A 137 28.77 -16.89 7.41
C GLY A 137 28.30 -17.65 8.65
N ASP A 138 28.88 -17.34 9.81
CA ASP A 138 28.59 -18.00 11.08
C ASP A 138 27.44 -17.35 11.88
N VAL A 139 26.86 -16.27 11.35
CA VAL A 139 25.81 -15.48 12.03
C VAL A 139 24.45 -15.79 11.41
N THR A 140 23.48 -16.17 12.26
CA THR A 140 22.08 -16.38 11.89
C THR A 140 21.20 -15.38 12.60
N LEU A 141 20.42 -14.61 11.84
CA LEU A 141 19.51 -13.58 12.34
C LEU A 141 18.09 -13.79 11.80
N PRO A 142 17.06 -13.16 12.40
CA PRO A 142 15.74 -13.11 11.79
C PRO A 142 15.79 -12.58 10.36
N ALA A 143 14.95 -13.16 9.51
CA ALA A 143 14.78 -12.72 8.15
C ALA A 143 14.19 -11.29 8.13
N TYR A 144 14.75 -10.39 7.32
CA TYR A 144 14.10 -9.11 7.04
C TYR A 144 12.70 -9.34 6.46
N ARG A 145 11.65 -8.83 7.10
CA ARG A 145 10.23 -9.02 6.74
C ARG A 145 9.57 -7.74 6.22
N GLY A 146 10.37 -6.73 5.90
CA GLY A 146 9.89 -5.44 5.44
C GLY A 146 9.91 -4.40 6.56
N ASP A 147 10.03 -3.13 6.19
CA ASP A 147 10.28 -2.02 7.13
C ASP A 147 9.20 -1.86 8.21
N ILE A 148 7.98 -2.36 7.99
CA ILE A 148 6.91 -2.35 9.00
C ILE A 148 7.13 -3.38 10.13
N VAL A 149 8.08 -4.31 9.96
CA VAL A 149 8.43 -5.34 10.94
C VAL A 149 9.80 -5.08 11.54
N ASN A 150 10.84 -5.02 10.70
CA ASN A 150 12.24 -4.90 11.11
C ASN A 150 13.06 -4.20 10.03
N GLY A 151 14.31 -3.88 10.34
CA GLY A 151 15.25 -3.22 9.44
C GLY A 151 15.93 -4.15 8.44
N TYR A 152 16.42 -3.56 7.35
CA TYR A 152 17.08 -4.28 6.26
C TYR A 152 18.49 -4.79 6.65
N ASP A 153 19.22 -3.99 7.42
CA ASP A 153 20.62 -4.24 7.77
C ASP A 153 20.79 -5.57 8.51
N PHE A 154 21.91 -6.25 8.28
CA PHE A 154 22.17 -7.58 8.85
C PHE A 154 22.89 -7.45 10.20
N THR A 155 22.20 -6.84 11.17
CA THR A 155 22.63 -6.77 12.58
C THR A 155 21.51 -7.27 13.50
N PRO A 156 21.82 -7.80 14.69
CA PRO A 156 20.81 -8.26 15.64
C PRO A 156 19.74 -7.21 15.92
N GLU A 157 20.14 -5.97 16.18
CA GLU A 157 19.26 -4.86 16.55
C GLU A 157 18.35 -4.46 15.38
N SER A 158 18.88 -4.46 14.16
CA SER A 158 18.10 -4.14 12.97
C SER A 158 17.10 -5.25 12.63
N ARG A 159 17.45 -6.51 12.86
CA ARG A 159 16.60 -7.67 12.50
C ARG A 159 15.56 -8.02 13.55
N GLU A 160 15.64 -7.49 14.76
CA GLU A 160 14.59 -7.63 15.76
C GLU A 160 13.29 -6.97 15.30
N ALA A 161 12.16 -7.64 15.56
CA ALA A 161 10.85 -7.10 15.20
C ALA A 161 10.49 -5.98 16.18
N ASP A 162 10.13 -4.81 15.65
CA ASP A 162 9.86 -3.60 16.44
C ASP A 162 8.42 -3.13 16.21
N PRO A 163 7.53 -3.26 17.21
CA PRO A 163 6.13 -2.82 17.11
C PRO A 163 5.94 -1.34 16.80
N SER A 164 6.93 -0.48 17.12
CA SER A 164 6.84 0.96 16.85
C SER A 164 6.79 1.27 15.34
N ARG A 165 7.39 0.37 14.51
CA ARG A 165 7.37 0.44 13.05
C ARG A 165 5.98 0.31 12.44
N LEU A 166 5.01 -0.26 13.16
CA LEU A 166 3.60 -0.27 12.73
C LEU A 166 3.06 1.15 12.61
N VAL A 167 3.35 2.00 13.60
CA VAL A 167 2.90 3.40 13.65
C VAL A 167 3.68 4.24 12.64
N GLU A 168 4.99 4.00 12.51
CA GLU A 168 5.82 4.63 11.48
C GLU A 168 5.33 4.29 10.06
N GLY A 169 4.99 3.02 9.81
CA GLY A 169 4.41 2.56 8.55
C GLY A 169 3.11 3.28 8.21
N TYR A 170 2.24 3.51 9.20
CA TYR A 170 1.04 4.34 9.02
C TYR A 170 1.40 5.77 8.60
N HIS A 171 2.30 6.45 9.31
CA HIS A 171 2.66 7.84 8.98
C HIS A 171 3.31 7.96 7.59
N THR A 172 4.15 6.99 7.25
CA THR A 172 4.78 6.89 5.92
C THR A 172 3.74 6.67 4.82
N ALA A 173 2.74 5.81 5.06
CA ALA A 173 1.62 5.61 4.14
C ALA A 173 0.79 6.89 3.94
N VAL A 174 0.47 7.62 5.02
CA VAL A 174 -0.25 8.90 4.93
C VAL A 174 0.50 9.90 4.08
N ALA A 175 1.79 10.11 4.35
CA ALA A 175 2.63 11.06 3.61
C ALA A 175 2.74 10.67 2.13
N THR A 176 2.92 9.37 1.85
CA THR A 176 2.98 8.83 0.49
C THR A 176 1.68 9.07 -0.27
N LEU A 177 0.55 8.69 0.33
CA LEU A 177 -0.75 8.83 -0.32
C LEU A 177 -1.14 10.30 -0.54
N ASN A 178 -0.80 11.18 0.41
CA ASN A 178 -1.02 12.62 0.24
C ASN A 178 -0.30 13.17 -1.00
N LEU A 179 0.97 12.79 -1.20
CA LEU A 179 1.72 13.19 -2.40
C LEU A 179 1.16 12.56 -3.68
N VAL A 180 0.74 11.29 -3.64
CA VAL A 180 0.08 10.63 -4.77
C VAL A 180 -1.19 11.39 -5.18
N ARG A 181 -2.01 11.81 -4.21
CA ARG A 181 -3.20 12.64 -4.46
C ARG A 181 -2.82 14.00 -5.06
N ALA A 182 -1.81 14.67 -4.51
CA ALA A 182 -1.34 15.95 -5.02
C ALA A 182 -0.86 15.86 -6.48
N PHE A 183 -0.08 14.83 -6.85
CA PHE A 183 0.36 14.64 -8.24
C PHE A 183 -0.78 14.25 -9.19
N THR A 184 -1.75 13.49 -8.73
CA THR A 184 -2.84 13.03 -9.60
C THR A 184 -3.95 14.06 -9.79
N GLN A 185 -4.18 14.94 -8.81
CA GLN A 185 -5.24 15.96 -8.85
C GLN A 185 -4.71 17.38 -9.13
N GLY A 186 -3.44 17.66 -8.84
CA GLY A 186 -2.81 18.98 -8.99
C GLY A 186 -2.24 19.30 -10.38
N GLY A 187 -2.65 18.57 -11.42
CA GLY A 187 -2.26 18.85 -12.82
C GLY A 187 -1.01 18.13 -13.35
N PHE A 188 -0.26 17.41 -12.50
CA PHE A 188 0.86 16.57 -12.97
C PHE A 188 0.37 15.38 -13.81
N ALA A 189 -0.84 14.88 -13.56
CA ALA A 189 -1.48 13.87 -14.40
C ALA A 189 -2.15 14.41 -15.69
N ASP A 190 -1.89 15.66 -16.09
CA ASP A 190 -2.38 16.19 -17.37
C ASP A 190 -1.78 15.37 -18.54
N LEU A 191 -2.64 14.86 -19.43
CA LEU A 191 -2.28 14.05 -20.59
C LEU A 191 -1.19 14.69 -21.45
N ARG A 192 -1.15 16.04 -21.54
CA ARG A 192 -0.10 16.77 -22.26
C ARG A 192 1.28 16.56 -21.67
N GLN A 193 1.38 16.52 -20.33
CA GLN A 193 2.64 16.21 -19.64
C GLN A 193 3.04 14.75 -19.86
N VAL A 194 2.08 13.82 -19.83
CA VAL A 194 2.36 12.39 -20.03
C VAL A 194 2.90 12.11 -21.44
N HIS A 195 2.32 12.74 -22.47
CA HIS A 195 2.83 12.60 -23.84
C HIS A 195 4.25 13.16 -24.02
N SER A 196 4.59 14.27 -23.36
CA SER A 196 5.95 14.83 -23.44
C SER A 196 6.97 13.90 -22.80
N TRP A 197 6.63 13.24 -21.70
CA TRP A 197 7.50 12.25 -21.04
C TRP A 197 7.73 11.01 -21.89
N ASN A 198 6.70 10.53 -22.61
CA ASN A 198 6.84 9.36 -23.49
C ASN A 198 7.75 9.64 -24.69
N LYS A 199 7.81 10.88 -25.19
CA LYS A 199 8.74 11.24 -26.27
C LYS A 199 10.21 11.03 -25.89
N GLY A 200 10.58 11.31 -24.64
CA GLY A 200 11.95 11.08 -24.15
C GLY A 200 12.34 9.61 -24.00
N PHE A 201 11.39 8.68 -24.12
CA PHE A 201 11.64 7.23 -24.14
C PHE A 201 11.77 6.66 -25.55
N ALA A 202 11.22 7.36 -26.55
CA ALA A 202 11.19 6.94 -27.95
C ALA A 202 12.32 7.54 -28.81
N SER A 203 13.26 8.24 -28.17
CA SER A 203 14.45 8.86 -28.76
C SER A 203 15.71 8.07 -28.46
#